data_AF-A0A6A6KZB7-F1
#
_entry.id   AF-A0A6A6KZB7-F1
#
_cell.length_a   1.000
_cell.length_b   1.000
_cell.length_c   1.000
_cell.angle_alpha   90.00
_cell.angle_beta   90.00
_cell.angle_gamma   90.00
#
_symmetry.space_group_name_H-M   'P 1'
#
loop_
_entity.id
_entity.type
_entity.pdbx_description
1 polymer ?
#
loop_
_entity_poly.entity_id
_entity_poly.type
_entity_poly.pdbx_seq_one_letter_code
_entity_poly.pdbx_strand_id
1 'polypeptide(L)'
;MGKLSFFSVLSILSLSITLSTVTPPKQAAALPLSTSSRWIVDENGKRVKLACVNWVSHLEVVVAEGLSKQPMDEIAKKIVSMGFNCVRLTWPIFLVTNDTYASLTVRQSFQGFGLLESISGIQANNPSIIDLPLIKAYQAVVSSLGNNNVMVILDNHIGKPGWCCSNFDDNGFFGDTYFNPDQWIKGLTQMATIFNGFPNVVGMSLRNELRGQKQNVNDWYRYMEKGAEAVHSANPDVLVILSGLSYGTDLSFLRNRPVNLTFTGKVVFEVRWYVVSYGQAWKNGNPNQLCGRVMSNMRRVSWFLLDQGWPLFVSEFGLDQRGTNVNDNRYLGCFLGVEAELDLDWALRTLVGICYLRGGVLGFDEVYGVLNWNWCDIRIQASCNKYLSSNLLFKGGDKVDSKTVKEIPCYVSVQSSEAIEYFVKSLKIKESMDNVLLLAHIRFKIIHPPFAFLMAWALRLEKVNLRKLHSQAKTLGTLLTVAIKLKTYPVELSLTALICLMATIEGSIFAVIVERGNRLVYKL
;
A
#
# COMPACT_ATOMS: atom_id res chain seq x y z
N MET A 1 33.32 -67.36 35.91
CA MET A 1 32.39 -66.97 37.00
C MET A 1 32.99 -65.74 37.67
N GLY A 2 32.41 -64.54 37.74
CA GLY A 2 31.15 -63.99 37.30
C GLY A 2 31.04 -62.56 37.89
N LYS A 3 30.25 -61.70 37.20
CA LYS A 3 29.55 -60.49 37.70
C LYS A 3 30.41 -59.28 38.11
N LEU A 4 30.35 -58.15 37.41
CA LEU A 4 29.31 -57.11 37.24
C LEU A 4 29.52 -55.90 38.17
N SER A 5 29.77 -54.74 37.52
CA SER A 5 29.26 -53.39 37.81
C SER A 5 29.62 -52.68 39.13
N PHE A 6 30.24 -51.48 39.06
CA PHE A 6 29.51 -50.20 39.19
C PHE A 6 30.47 -48.98 39.10
N PHE A 7 30.23 -48.13 38.10
CA PHE A 7 30.27 -46.66 38.08
C PHE A 7 31.34 -45.87 38.85
N SER A 8 32.15 -45.12 38.10
CA SER A 8 32.16 -43.65 38.20
C SER A 8 32.84 -43.03 36.96
N VAL A 9 32.00 -42.59 36.04
CA VAL A 9 32.37 -41.82 34.84
C VAL A 9 32.59 -40.37 35.27
N LEU A 10 33.84 -39.92 35.31
CA LEU A 10 34.15 -38.49 35.35
C LEU A 10 33.96 -37.93 33.94
N SER A 11 32.82 -37.30 33.72
CA SER A 11 32.44 -36.65 32.47
C SER A 11 33.22 -35.33 32.34
N ILE A 12 34.33 -35.33 31.61
CA ILE A 12 34.98 -34.10 31.14
C ILE A 12 34.13 -33.59 29.97
N LEU A 13 33.21 -32.67 30.27
CA LEU A 13 32.46 -31.94 29.26
C LEU A 13 33.42 -30.93 28.62
N SER A 14 34.07 -31.30 27.52
CA SER A 14 34.73 -30.35 26.63
C SER A 14 33.65 -29.49 25.99
N LEU A 15 33.45 -28.29 26.54
CA LEU A 15 32.56 -27.27 25.99
C LEU A 15 33.19 -26.71 24.71
N SER A 16 33.01 -27.42 23.59
CA SER A 16 33.26 -26.87 22.27
C SER A 16 32.24 -25.77 22.02
N ILE A 17 32.60 -24.53 22.36
CA ILE A 17 31.89 -23.34 21.91
C ILE A 17 32.10 -23.30 20.39
N THR A 18 31.17 -23.90 19.64
CA THR A 18 31.01 -23.58 18.24
C THR A 18 30.60 -22.12 18.20
N LEU A 19 31.57 -21.24 17.98
CA LEU A 19 31.34 -19.87 17.59
C LEU A 19 30.63 -19.95 16.24
N SER A 20 29.30 -20.06 16.26
CA SER A 20 28.48 -19.80 15.10
C SER A 20 28.80 -18.37 14.73
N THR A 21 29.66 -18.19 13.72
CA THR A 21 29.79 -16.92 13.04
C THR A 21 28.38 -16.52 12.67
N VAL A 22 27.84 -15.52 13.37
CA VAL A 22 26.64 -14.82 12.92
C VAL A 22 27.07 -14.22 11.60
N THR A 23 26.77 -14.93 10.51
CA THR A 23 26.82 -14.33 9.19
C THR A 23 25.92 -13.12 9.29
N PRO A 24 26.42 -11.91 8.99
CA PRO A 24 25.54 -10.75 8.89
C PRO A 24 24.39 -11.13 7.96
N PRO A 25 23.16 -10.64 8.23
CA PRO A 25 22.03 -10.91 7.36
C PRO A 25 22.47 -10.60 5.93
N LYS A 26 22.35 -11.59 5.05
CA LYS A 26 22.72 -11.48 3.64
C LYS A 26 21.99 -10.24 3.13
N GLN A 27 22.76 -9.17 2.91
CA GLN A 27 22.33 -7.96 2.27
C GLN A 27 21.56 -8.40 1.02
N ALA A 28 20.40 -7.80 0.75
CA ALA A 28 19.53 -8.21 -0.35
C ALA A 28 20.36 -8.59 -1.56
N ALA A 29 20.13 -9.79 -2.07
CA ALA A 29 20.62 -10.21 -3.37
C ALA A 29 19.92 -9.35 -4.44
N ALA A 30 20.29 -8.08 -4.52
CA ALA A 30 20.03 -7.19 -5.63
C ALA A 30 21.39 -6.97 -6.29
N LEU A 31 21.87 -8.07 -6.86
CA LEU A 31 22.96 -8.11 -7.82
C LEU A 31 22.31 -7.86 -9.19
N PRO A 32 23.02 -7.28 -10.17
CA PRO A 32 22.42 -6.80 -11.40
C PRO A 32 21.53 -7.89 -12.03
N LEU A 33 20.23 -7.64 -12.06
CA LEU A 33 19.27 -8.57 -12.65
C LEU A 33 19.46 -8.62 -14.15
N SER A 34 19.14 -9.77 -14.75
CA SER A 34 19.15 -9.94 -16.19
C SER A 34 17.88 -10.66 -16.65
N THR A 35 17.73 -10.78 -17.96
CA THR A 35 16.62 -11.48 -18.59
C THR A 35 17.10 -12.72 -19.32
N SER A 36 16.37 -13.82 -19.16
CA SER A 36 16.64 -15.10 -19.82
C SER A 36 15.31 -15.72 -20.21
N SER A 37 15.06 -15.79 -21.52
CA SER A 37 13.72 -16.03 -22.04
C SER A 37 12.71 -15.07 -21.37
N ARG A 38 11.50 -15.54 -21.08
CA ARG A 38 10.44 -14.73 -20.45
C ARG A 38 10.69 -14.39 -18.98
N TRP A 39 11.85 -14.69 -18.43
CA TRP A 39 12.14 -14.59 -17.00
C TRP A 39 13.13 -13.50 -16.65
N ILE A 40 12.91 -12.87 -15.51
CA ILE A 40 13.91 -12.07 -14.81
C ILE A 40 14.70 -13.00 -13.90
N VAL A 41 16.02 -12.95 -13.97
CA VAL A 41 16.94 -13.85 -13.28
C VAL A 41 18.07 -13.10 -12.57
N ASP A 42 18.61 -13.72 -11.52
CA ASP A 42 19.85 -13.27 -10.88
C ASP A 42 21.09 -13.69 -11.69
N GLU A 43 22.28 -13.35 -11.19
CA GLU A 43 23.59 -13.71 -11.79
C GLU A 43 23.81 -15.22 -11.96
N ASN A 44 23.11 -16.05 -11.18
CA ASN A 44 23.19 -17.51 -11.24
C ASN A 44 22.14 -18.11 -12.18
N GLY A 45 21.38 -17.26 -12.89
CA GLY A 45 20.28 -17.68 -13.77
C GLY A 45 19.02 -18.12 -13.03
N LYS A 46 18.91 -17.86 -11.71
CA LYS A 46 17.72 -18.23 -10.93
C LYS A 46 16.63 -17.18 -11.10
N ARG A 47 15.39 -17.62 -11.34
CA ARG A 47 14.19 -16.78 -11.40
C ARG A 47 14.04 -15.88 -10.18
N VAL A 48 13.95 -14.56 -10.40
CA VAL A 48 13.66 -13.54 -9.39
C VAL A 48 12.30 -12.92 -9.67
N LYS A 49 11.28 -13.34 -8.91
CA LYS A 49 9.92 -12.77 -8.97
C LYS A 49 9.90 -11.33 -8.48
N LEU A 50 9.36 -10.42 -9.27
CA LEU A 50 9.01 -9.07 -8.83
C LEU A 50 7.56 -9.07 -8.33
N ALA A 51 7.41 -8.96 -7.01
CA ALA A 51 6.14 -8.82 -6.32
C ALA A 51 6.14 -7.45 -5.64
N CYS A 52 5.82 -6.41 -6.41
CA CYS A 52 6.05 -5.03 -5.99
C CYS A 52 4.79 -4.32 -5.51
N VAL A 53 5.01 -3.17 -4.87
CA VAL A 53 3.97 -2.16 -4.64
C VAL A 53 4.41 -0.83 -5.27
N ASN A 54 3.47 -0.08 -5.85
CA ASN A 54 3.74 1.26 -6.35
C ASN A 54 3.74 2.26 -5.19
N TRP A 55 4.81 3.05 -5.04
CA TRP A 55 4.88 4.14 -4.05
C TRP A 55 4.99 5.49 -4.77
N VAL A 56 4.04 6.37 -4.45
CA VAL A 56 3.93 7.69 -5.08
C VAL A 56 4.96 8.65 -4.49
N SER A 57 5.74 9.31 -5.36
CA SER A 57 6.70 10.38 -5.02
C SER A 57 6.81 11.43 -6.14
N HIS A 58 5.89 11.43 -7.11
CA HIS A 58 5.90 12.32 -8.27
C HIS A 58 4.86 13.45 -8.24
N LEU A 59 4.05 13.52 -7.19
CA LEU A 59 3.05 14.58 -7.02
C LEU A 59 3.73 15.94 -6.79
N GLU A 60 2.93 16.98 -6.66
CA GLU A 60 3.33 18.39 -6.68
C GLU A 60 4.47 18.72 -5.71
N VAL A 61 4.52 18.06 -4.55
CA VAL A 61 5.57 18.25 -3.54
C VAL A 61 6.88 17.51 -3.83
N VAL A 62 6.86 16.53 -4.74
CA VAL A 62 8.00 15.69 -5.16
C VAL A 62 8.72 15.00 -4.00
N VAL A 63 7.94 14.50 -3.04
CA VAL A 63 8.41 13.72 -1.89
C VAL A 63 7.51 12.50 -1.75
N ALA A 64 8.09 11.37 -1.35
CA ALA A 64 7.32 10.15 -1.16
C ALA A 64 6.19 10.36 -0.15
N GLU A 65 5.00 9.90 -0.52
CA GLU A 65 3.82 10.01 0.33
C GLU A 65 4.03 9.28 1.66
N GLY A 66 3.44 9.78 2.74
CA GLY A 66 3.45 9.12 4.05
C GLY A 66 4.61 9.44 5.00
N LEU A 67 5.69 10.07 4.51
CA LEU A 67 6.84 10.45 5.35
C LEU A 67 6.53 11.45 6.47
N SER A 68 5.41 12.17 6.41
CA SER A 68 4.92 12.98 7.53
C SER A 68 4.27 12.18 8.64
N LYS A 69 3.90 10.92 8.36
CA LYS A 69 3.14 10.05 9.27
C LYS A 69 4.00 8.95 9.88
N GLN A 70 5.02 8.47 9.17
CA GLN A 70 5.86 7.36 9.60
C GLN A 70 7.33 7.54 9.15
N PRO A 71 8.31 7.04 9.91
CA PRO A 71 9.70 6.94 9.46
C PRO A 71 9.82 6.07 8.20
N MET A 72 10.70 6.46 7.26
CA MET A 72 10.91 5.72 6.01
C MET A 72 11.30 4.25 6.22
N ASP A 73 12.11 3.96 7.24
CA ASP A 73 12.52 2.59 7.58
C ASP A 73 11.35 1.73 8.05
N GLU A 74 10.41 2.32 8.81
CA GLU A 74 9.22 1.61 9.28
C GLU A 74 8.26 1.32 8.12
N ILE A 75 8.12 2.26 7.17
CA ILE A 75 7.38 2.01 5.93
C ILE A 75 8.03 0.87 5.14
N ALA A 76 9.37 0.88 4.99
CA ALA A 76 10.12 -0.16 4.28
C ALA A 76 9.95 -1.54 4.93
N LYS A 77 10.06 -1.65 6.26
CA LYS A 77 9.79 -2.90 6.99
C LYS A 77 8.34 -3.36 6.81
N LYS A 78 7.39 -2.43 6.79
CA LYS A 78 5.97 -2.75 6.58
C LYS A 78 5.72 -3.32 5.19
N ILE A 79 6.34 -2.75 4.15
CA ILE A 79 6.31 -3.29 2.78
C ILE A 79 6.74 -4.76 2.76
N VAL A 80 7.87 -5.07 3.42
CA VAL A 80 8.37 -6.46 3.53
C VAL A 80 7.40 -7.35 4.31
N SER A 81 6.83 -6.86 5.42
CA SER A 81 5.88 -7.62 6.24
C SER A 81 4.59 -7.99 5.50
N MET A 82 4.22 -7.20 4.49
CA MET A 82 3.08 -7.47 3.60
C MET A 82 3.41 -8.44 2.45
N GLY A 83 4.67 -8.87 2.35
CA GLY A 83 5.14 -9.85 1.38
C GLY A 83 5.68 -9.27 0.08
N PHE A 84 5.71 -7.94 -0.07
CA PHE A 84 6.34 -7.31 -1.22
C PHE A 84 7.87 -7.39 -1.11
N ASN A 85 8.56 -7.59 -2.23
CA ASN A 85 10.02 -7.58 -2.30
C ASN A 85 10.59 -6.42 -3.14
N CYS A 86 9.71 -5.61 -3.74
CA CYS A 86 10.12 -4.46 -4.51
C CYS A 86 9.14 -3.29 -4.39
N VAL A 87 9.63 -2.10 -4.71
CA VAL A 87 8.84 -0.88 -4.86
C VAL A 87 9.05 -0.32 -6.25
N ARG A 88 7.96 -0.04 -6.95
CA ARG A 88 7.97 0.83 -8.14
C ARG A 88 7.81 2.27 -7.64
N LEU A 89 8.93 2.97 -7.51
CA LEU A 89 9.00 4.31 -6.91
C LEU A 89 8.93 5.37 -8.00
N THR A 90 7.82 6.10 -8.00
CA THR A 90 7.51 7.06 -9.06
C THR A 90 8.31 8.36 -8.93
N TRP A 91 8.70 8.97 -10.03
CA TRP A 91 9.38 10.27 -10.05
C TRP A 91 9.03 11.10 -11.31
N PRO A 92 9.05 12.44 -11.23
CA PRO A 92 8.81 13.32 -12.37
C PRO A 92 10.12 13.76 -13.06
N ILE A 93 10.13 13.95 -14.39
CA ILE A 93 11.34 14.38 -15.13
C ILE A 93 11.94 15.67 -14.54
N PHE A 94 11.10 16.64 -14.18
CA PHE A 94 11.57 17.93 -13.67
C PHE A 94 12.34 17.83 -12.35
N LEU A 95 12.24 16.73 -11.59
CA LEU A 95 13.06 16.52 -10.39
C LEU A 95 14.56 16.60 -10.68
N VAL A 96 14.98 16.17 -11.88
CA VAL A 96 16.40 16.12 -12.26
C VAL A 96 16.76 17.09 -13.39
N THR A 97 15.79 17.59 -14.15
CA THR A 97 16.05 18.47 -15.30
C THR A 97 15.74 19.95 -15.06
N ASN A 98 14.99 20.29 -14.01
CA ASN A 98 14.59 21.67 -13.73
C ASN A 98 15.34 22.18 -12.48
N ASP A 99 16.21 23.17 -12.69
CA ASP A 99 17.09 23.69 -11.63
C ASP A 99 16.32 24.34 -10.46
N THR A 100 15.12 24.86 -10.72
CA THR A 100 14.25 25.39 -9.64
C THR A 100 13.77 24.26 -8.76
N TYR A 101 13.28 23.14 -9.33
CA TYR A 101 12.90 21.98 -8.52
C TYR A 101 14.11 21.33 -7.85
N ALA A 102 15.24 21.23 -8.52
CA ALA A 102 16.44 20.60 -7.97
C ALA A 102 17.01 21.34 -6.75
N SER A 103 16.79 22.66 -6.65
CA SER A 103 17.25 23.49 -5.54
C SER A 103 16.27 23.61 -4.37
N LEU A 104 14.99 23.26 -4.57
CA LEU A 104 14.02 23.25 -3.49
C LEU A 104 14.37 22.19 -2.45
N THR A 105 14.34 22.59 -1.20
CA THR A 105 14.34 21.65 -0.07
C THR A 105 12.94 21.07 0.15
N VAL A 106 12.85 19.95 0.86
CA VAL A 106 11.56 19.37 1.28
C VAL A 106 10.72 20.42 2.01
N ARG A 107 11.29 21.15 2.98
CA ARG A 107 10.59 22.22 3.71
C ARG A 107 10.03 23.29 2.77
N GLN A 108 10.85 23.82 1.86
CA GLN A 108 10.43 24.87 0.94
C GLN A 108 9.34 24.41 -0.01
N SER A 109 9.44 23.19 -0.55
CA SER A 109 8.41 22.58 -1.39
C SER A 109 7.06 22.54 -0.65
N PHE A 110 7.05 22.02 0.58
CA PHE A 110 5.83 21.91 1.38
C PHE A 110 5.29 23.29 1.82
N GLN A 111 6.15 24.26 2.12
CA GLN A 111 5.75 25.64 2.42
C GLN A 111 5.04 26.29 1.24
N GLY A 112 5.52 26.05 0.01
CA GLY A 112 4.93 26.56 -1.22
C GLY A 112 3.47 26.11 -1.43
N PHE A 113 3.06 25.00 -0.83
CA PHE A 113 1.69 24.47 -0.87
C PHE A 113 0.92 24.63 0.45
N GLY A 114 1.47 25.35 1.44
CA GLY A 114 0.80 25.58 2.74
C GLY A 114 0.71 24.34 3.62
N LEU A 115 1.54 23.33 3.41
CA LEU A 115 1.50 22.02 4.09
C LEU A 115 2.22 22.03 5.45
N LEU A 116 1.92 23.01 6.31
CA LEU A 116 2.63 23.23 7.58
C LEU A 116 2.58 22.02 8.53
N GLU A 117 1.44 21.36 8.64
CA GLU A 117 1.31 20.16 9.48
C GLU A 117 2.17 19.01 8.98
N SER A 118 2.29 18.86 7.65
CA SER A 118 3.12 17.81 7.05
C SER A 118 4.61 18.10 7.24
N ILE A 119 5.01 19.37 7.25
CA ILE A 119 6.39 19.78 7.62
C ILE A 119 6.70 19.33 9.04
N SER A 120 5.83 19.63 10.01
CA SER A 120 6.03 19.18 11.41
C SER A 120 6.07 17.66 11.51
N GLY A 121 5.20 16.96 10.76
CA GLY A 121 5.21 15.50 10.71
C GLY A 121 6.51 14.92 10.14
N ILE A 122 7.04 15.50 9.06
CA ILE A 122 8.33 15.06 8.47
C ILE A 122 9.48 15.40 9.42
N GLN A 123 9.48 16.58 10.04
CA GLN A 123 10.48 16.96 11.04
C GLN A 123 10.55 15.95 12.19
N ALA A 124 9.39 15.46 12.66
CA ALA A 124 9.34 14.51 13.76
C ALA A 124 9.72 13.09 13.35
N ASN A 125 9.24 12.62 12.18
CA ASN A 125 9.40 11.22 11.76
C ASN A 125 10.66 10.98 10.92
N ASN A 126 11.10 11.98 10.16
CA ASN A 126 12.22 11.91 9.23
C ASN A 126 13.04 13.23 9.25
N PRO A 127 13.60 13.63 10.42
CA PRO A 127 14.31 14.90 10.57
C PRO A 127 15.52 15.05 9.63
N SER A 128 16.10 13.93 9.19
CA SER A 128 17.29 13.93 8.31
C SER A 128 17.02 14.42 6.89
N ILE A 129 15.76 14.47 6.43
CA ILE A 129 15.43 14.84 5.04
C ILE A 129 14.75 16.20 4.90
N ILE A 130 14.24 16.79 5.98
CA ILE A 130 13.35 17.96 5.90
C ILE A 130 13.99 19.18 5.24
N ASP A 131 15.30 19.36 5.41
CA ASP A 131 16.07 20.47 4.82
C ASP A 131 16.99 20.01 3.67
N LEU A 132 16.83 18.76 3.20
CA LEU A 132 17.54 18.28 2.02
C LEU A 132 16.86 18.74 0.73
N PRO A 133 17.63 18.95 -0.36
CA PRO A 133 17.08 19.08 -1.70
C PRO A 133 16.19 17.88 -2.07
N LEU A 134 15.15 18.09 -2.87
CA LEU A 134 14.17 17.05 -3.23
C LEU A 134 14.82 15.78 -3.78
N ILE A 135 15.83 15.89 -4.65
CA ILE A 135 16.55 14.73 -5.19
C ILE A 135 17.32 13.96 -4.10
N LYS A 136 17.87 14.66 -3.10
CA LYS A 136 18.56 14.04 -1.97
C LYS A 136 17.58 13.33 -1.03
N ALA A 137 16.40 13.91 -0.81
CA ALA A 137 15.33 13.23 -0.08
C ALA A 137 14.87 11.96 -0.81
N TYR A 138 14.72 12.00 -2.14
CA TYR A 138 14.43 10.83 -2.96
C TYR A 138 15.52 9.74 -2.85
N GLN A 139 16.81 10.12 -2.91
CA GLN A 139 17.93 9.20 -2.66
C GLN A 139 17.89 8.58 -1.26
N ALA A 140 17.51 9.33 -0.23
CA ALA A 140 17.38 8.82 1.14
C ALA A 140 16.29 7.74 1.23
N VAL A 141 15.14 7.93 0.58
CA VAL A 141 14.08 6.92 0.51
C VAL A 141 14.57 5.65 -0.20
N VAL A 142 15.24 5.78 -1.35
CA VAL A 142 15.80 4.62 -2.07
C VAL A 142 16.84 3.88 -1.22
N SER A 143 17.67 4.61 -0.48
CA SER A 143 18.66 4.02 0.43
C SER A 143 18.01 3.28 1.60
N SER A 144 16.97 3.85 2.20
CA SER A 144 16.19 3.20 3.26
C SER A 144 15.53 1.90 2.77
N LEU A 145 14.96 1.90 1.56
CA LEU A 145 14.43 0.69 0.93
C LEU A 145 15.53 -0.37 0.77
N GLY A 146 16.71 0.02 0.30
CA GLY A 146 17.87 -0.88 0.17
C GLY A 146 18.36 -1.46 1.49
N ASN A 147 18.47 -0.64 2.53
CA ASN A 147 18.86 -1.05 3.89
C ASN A 147 17.87 -2.06 4.49
N ASN A 148 16.61 -2.03 4.05
CA ASN A 148 15.56 -2.96 4.47
C ASN A 148 15.33 -4.08 3.44
N ASN A 149 16.29 -4.32 2.55
CA ASN A 149 16.28 -5.42 1.57
C ASN A 149 15.13 -5.37 0.54
N VAL A 150 14.71 -4.16 0.16
CA VAL A 150 13.65 -3.93 -0.83
C VAL A 150 14.27 -3.45 -2.14
N MET A 151 14.00 -4.18 -3.22
CA MET A 151 14.40 -3.77 -4.58
C MET A 151 13.60 -2.56 -5.03
N VAL A 152 14.17 -1.73 -5.90
CA VAL A 152 13.57 -0.49 -6.39
C VAL A 152 13.56 -0.49 -7.90
N ILE A 153 12.39 -0.20 -8.45
CA ILE A 153 12.19 0.15 -9.86
C ILE A 153 11.89 1.65 -9.90
N LEU A 154 12.78 2.43 -10.53
CA LEU A 154 12.57 3.86 -10.69
C LEU A 154 11.60 4.08 -11.85
N ASP A 155 10.42 4.62 -11.58
CA ASP A 155 9.41 4.84 -12.59
C ASP A 155 9.29 6.30 -12.99
N ASN A 156 9.66 6.62 -14.24
CA ASN A 156 9.37 7.96 -14.75
C ASN A 156 7.86 8.10 -15.00
N HIS A 157 7.18 8.69 -14.02
CA HIS A 157 5.73 8.70 -14.00
C HIS A 157 5.12 9.86 -14.80
N ILE A 158 5.78 11.01 -14.78
CA ILE A 158 5.29 12.23 -15.40
C ILE A 158 6.43 13.17 -15.77
N GLY A 159 6.17 14.19 -16.60
CA GLY A 159 7.14 15.23 -16.90
C GLY A 159 7.20 16.27 -15.79
N LYS A 160 6.12 17.06 -15.70
CA LYS A 160 5.89 18.04 -14.64
C LYS A 160 5.25 17.38 -13.42
N PRO A 161 5.69 17.66 -12.18
CA PRO A 161 5.09 17.10 -10.97
C PRO A 161 3.60 17.37 -10.87
N GLY A 162 2.85 16.39 -10.39
CA GLY A 162 1.40 16.51 -10.15
C GLY A 162 0.61 15.24 -10.46
N TRP A 163 -0.71 15.35 -10.35
CA TRP A 163 -1.63 14.24 -10.61
C TRP A 163 -1.81 13.96 -12.12
N CYS A 164 -1.81 12.68 -12.47
CA CYS A 164 -2.26 12.17 -13.76
C CYS A 164 -3.28 11.02 -13.53
N CYS A 165 -4.03 10.54 -14.51
CA CYS A 165 -3.67 10.54 -15.91
C CYS A 165 -4.94 10.69 -16.76
N SER A 166 -4.92 11.65 -17.68
CA SER A 166 -6.00 11.91 -18.63
C SER A 166 -5.45 12.10 -20.03
N ASN A 167 -6.34 12.14 -21.04
CA ASN A 167 -5.96 12.48 -22.41
C ASN A 167 -5.60 13.96 -22.61
N PHE A 168 -5.79 14.80 -21.59
CA PHE A 168 -5.72 16.26 -21.68
C PHE A 168 -4.82 16.89 -20.60
N ASP A 169 -3.94 16.10 -19.99
CA ASP A 169 -3.01 16.59 -18.97
C ASP A 169 -1.67 17.08 -19.54
N ASP A 170 -1.55 17.16 -20.87
CA ASP A 170 -0.35 17.58 -21.61
C ASP A 170 0.93 16.83 -21.20
N ASN A 171 0.80 15.58 -20.76
CA ASN A 171 1.91 14.70 -20.37
C ASN A 171 1.85 13.31 -21.02
N GLY A 172 0.87 13.04 -21.88
CA GLY A 172 0.51 11.70 -22.33
C GLY A 172 1.46 11.10 -23.36
N PHE A 173 2.03 11.91 -24.25
CA PHE A 173 2.92 11.42 -25.31
C PHE A 173 4.03 12.42 -25.66
N PHE A 174 5.04 11.92 -26.38
CA PHE A 174 6.13 12.73 -26.91
C PHE A 174 5.61 13.95 -27.68
N GLY A 175 6.13 15.13 -27.35
CA GLY A 175 5.73 16.40 -27.95
C GLY A 175 4.51 17.05 -27.30
N ASP A 176 3.97 16.50 -26.21
CA ASP A 176 3.09 17.25 -25.32
C ASP A 176 3.83 18.35 -24.55
N THR A 177 3.09 19.35 -24.06
CA THR A 177 3.62 20.56 -23.42
C THR A 177 4.66 20.24 -22.34
N TYR A 178 4.40 19.19 -21.56
CA TYR A 178 5.28 18.76 -20.46
C TYR A 178 6.04 17.46 -20.78
N PHE A 179 6.07 17.03 -22.04
CA PHE A 179 6.78 15.82 -22.47
C PHE A 179 7.62 16.08 -23.72
N ASN A 180 8.65 16.90 -23.56
CA ASN A 180 9.70 17.09 -24.56
C ASN A 180 10.65 15.85 -24.57
N PRO A 181 10.87 15.19 -25.73
CA PRO A 181 11.69 13.98 -25.79
C PRO A 181 13.16 14.18 -25.41
N ASP A 182 13.77 15.30 -25.78
CA ASP A 182 15.18 15.57 -25.47
C ASP A 182 15.37 15.82 -23.97
N GLN A 183 14.45 16.56 -23.34
CA GLN A 183 14.44 16.71 -21.89
C GLN A 183 14.17 15.38 -21.17
N TRP A 184 13.28 14.55 -21.70
CA TRP A 184 13.00 13.23 -21.14
C TRP A 184 14.22 12.30 -21.21
N ILE A 185 14.90 12.21 -22.36
CA ILE A 185 16.15 11.45 -22.50
C ILE A 185 17.21 11.97 -21.51
N LYS A 186 17.41 13.30 -21.44
CA LYS A 186 18.34 13.91 -20.48
C LYS A 186 18.01 13.52 -19.03
N GLY A 187 16.72 13.59 -18.66
CA GLY A 187 16.27 13.23 -17.31
C GLY A 187 16.45 11.75 -17.00
N LEU A 188 16.17 10.86 -17.96
CA LEU A 188 16.44 9.43 -17.83
C LEU A 188 17.92 9.15 -17.61
N THR A 189 18.81 9.74 -18.42
CA THR A 189 20.26 9.61 -18.25
C THR A 189 20.70 10.10 -16.88
N GLN A 190 20.25 11.28 -16.44
CA GLN A 190 20.61 11.82 -15.13
C GLN A 190 20.15 10.91 -13.99
N MET A 191 18.90 10.43 -14.04
CA MET A 191 18.38 9.54 -13.01
C MET A 191 19.12 8.20 -12.97
N ALA A 192 19.43 7.62 -14.14
CA ALA A 192 20.24 6.41 -14.24
C ALA A 192 21.64 6.60 -13.64
N THR A 193 22.31 7.72 -13.96
CA THR A 193 23.63 8.07 -13.42
C THR A 193 23.60 8.27 -11.90
N ILE A 194 22.58 8.96 -11.37
CA ILE A 194 22.43 9.21 -9.92
C ILE A 194 22.36 7.91 -9.11
N PHE A 195 21.72 6.88 -9.68
CA PHE A 195 21.51 5.59 -9.03
C PHE A 195 22.45 4.49 -9.54
N ASN A 196 23.46 4.83 -10.35
CA ASN A 196 24.53 3.90 -10.68
C ASN A 196 25.33 3.57 -9.40
N GLY A 197 25.51 2.28 -9.13
CA GLY A 197 26.12 1.77 -7.90
C GLY A 197 25.16 1.59 -6.72
N PHE A 198 23.85 1.82 -6.89
CA PHE A 198 22.85 1.45 -5.88
C PHE A 198 22.36 0.01 -6.14
N PRO A 199 22.83 -0.99 -5.39
CA PRO A 199 22.56 -2.40 -5.70
C PRO A 199 21.06 -2.73 -5.65
N ASN A 200 20.30 -2.09 -4.76
CA ASN A 200 18.87 -2.30 -4.65
C ASN A 200 18.06 -1.67 -5.79
N VAL A 201 18.64 -0.80 -6.63
CA VAL A 201 17.96 -0.28 -7.82
C VAL A 201 18.15 -1.28 -8.94
N VAL A 202 17.08 -2.02 -9.25
CA VAL A 202 17.14 -3.17 -10.18
C VAL A 202 16.53 -2.88 -11.54
N GLY A 203 15.81 -1.76 -11.69
CA GLY A 203 15.15 -1.44 -12.93
C GLY A 203 14.76 0.03 -13.06
N MET A 204 14.59 0.47 -14.30
CA MET A 204 14.04 1.77 -14.64
C MET A 204 12.89 1.62 -15.64
N SER A 205 11.70 2.03 -15.24
CA SER A 205 10.54 2.18 -16.12
C SER A 205 10.65 3.52 -16.84
N LEU A 206 10.76 3.44 -18.17
CA LEU A 206 11.13 4.58 -19.01
C LEU A 206 10.05 5.65 -19.04
N ARG A 207 8.77 5.26 -19.07
CA ARG A 207 7.65 6.21 -19.07
C ARG A 207 6.34 5.54 -18.69
N ASN A 208 5.61 6.18 -17.78
CA ASN A 208 4.26 5.78 -17.40
C ASN A 208 3.19 6.16 -18.44
N GLU A 209 2.33 5.20 -18.79
CA GLU A 209 1.07 5.38 -19.51
C GLU A 209 1.14 6.24 -20.79
N LEU A 210 1.97 5.88 -21.77
CA LEU A 210 1.92 6.55 -23.08
C LEU A 210 0.50 6.50 -23.67
N ARG A 211 -0.06 7.67 -23.99
CA ARG A 211 -1.50 7.84 -24.28
C ARG A 211 -1.79 9.15 -25.02
N GLY A 212 -3.06 9.40 -25.32
CA GLY A 212 -3.51 10.67 -25.90
C GLY A 212 -3.51 10.69 -27.43
N GLN A 213 -3.92 11.82 -28.00
CA GLN A 213 -4.20 11.94 -29.45
C GLN A 213 -2.94 11.96 -30.33
N LYS A 214 -1.79 12.35 -29.78
CA LYS A 214 -0.51 12.38 -30.52
C LYS A 214 0.15 11.01 -30.63
N GLN A 215 -0.33 10.02 -29.88
CA GLN A 215 0.32 8.72 -29.79
C GLN A 215 0.42 8.05 -31.16
N ASN A 216 1.59 7.53 -31.48
CA ASN A 216 1.82 6.78 -32.71
C ASN A 216 3.00 5.81 -32.55
N VAL A 217 3.01 4.76 -33.35
CA VAL A 217 4.00 3.67 -33.25
C VAL A 217 5.39 4.14 -33.70
N ASN A 218 5.49 5.03 -34.69
CA ASN A 218 6.78 5.47 -35.22
C ASN A 218 7.59 6.27 -34.19
N ASP A 219 6.94 7.22 -33.52
CA ASP A 219 7.57 7.98 -32.44
C ASP A 219 7.81 7.13 -31.20
N TRP A 220 6.95 6.14 -30.92
CA TRP A 220 7.22 5.15 -29.86
C TRP A 220 8.55 4.46 -30.12
N TYR A 221 8.80 3.88 -31.30
CA TYR A 221 10.09 3.25 -31.60
C TYR A 221 11.23 4.26 -31.50
N ARG A 222 11.07 5.41 -32.18
CA ARG A 222 12.11 6.45 -32.23
C ARG A 222 12.59 6.88 -30.86
N TYR A 223 11.69 7.09 -29.90
CA TYR A 223 12.05 7.64 -28.60
C TYR A 223 12.25 6.58 -27.53
N MET A 224 11.47 5.50 -27.52
CA MET A 224 11.65 4.43 -26.53
C MET A 224 12.98 3.71 -26.73
N GLU A 225 13.42 3.49 -27.97
CA GLU A 225 14.76 2.93 -28.23
C GLU A 225 15.85 3.88 -27.75
N LYS A 226 15.74 5.18 -28.06
CA LYS A 226 16.70 6.20 -27.57
C LYS A 226 16.75 6.30 -26.05
N GLY A 227 15.60 6.27 -25.38
CA GLY A 227 15.51 6.29 -23.93
C GLY A 227 16.13 5.03 -23.30
N ALA A 228 15.89 3.87 -23.92
CA ALA A 228 16.47 2.60 -23.48
C ALA A 228 18.01 2.61 -23.59
N GLU A 229 18.55 3.03 -24.73
CA GLU A 229 19.99 3.18 -24.93
C GLU A 229 20.62 4.17 -23.94
N ALA A 230 19.94 5.29 -23.69
CA ALA A 230 20.39 6.33 -22.78
C ALA A 230 20.45 5.85 -21.32
N VAL A 231 19.47 5.05 -20.88
CA VAL A 231 19.48 4.44 -19.54
C VAL A 231 20.57 3.37 -19.44
N HIS A 232 20.61 2.42 -20.38
CA HIS A 232 21.59 1.32 -20.33
C HIS A 232 23.03 1.83 -20.40
N SER A 233 23.30 2.87 -21.21
CA SER A 233 24.63 3.47 -21.29
C SER A 233 25.06 4.15 -19.99
N ALA A 234 24.12 4.74 -19.24
CA ALA A 234 24.40 5.45 -17.99
C ALA A 234 24.46 4.50 -16.78
N ASN A 235 23.68 3.41 -16.81
CA ASN A 235 23.60 2.41 -15.78
C ASN A 235 23.29 1.03 -16.40
N PRO A 236 24.30 0.21 -16.71
CA PRO A 236 24.10 -1.09 -17.35
C PRO A 236 23.57 -2.17 -16.39
N ASP A 237 23.56 -1.90 -15.09
CA ASP A 237 23.16 -2.87 -14.08
C ASP A 237 21.64 -3.03 -13.97
N VAL A 238 20.87 -2.00 -14.33
CA VAL A 238 19.41 -1.99 -14.23
C VAL A 238 18.72 -2.67 -15.41
N LEU A 239 17.57 -3.28 -15.15
CA LEU A 239 16.61 -3.65 -16.17
C LEU A 239 16.00 -2.39 -16.81
N VAL A 240 15.82 -2.41 -18.13
CA VAL A 240 15.21 -1.32 -18.88
C VAL A 240 13.78 -1.72 -19.24
N ILE A 241 12.81 -1.06 -18.62
CA ILE A 241 11.39 -1.45 -18.66
C ILE A 241 10.61 -0.53 -19.61
N LEU A 242 10.05 -1.11 -20.69
CA LEU A 242 9.38 -0.39 -21.77
C LEU A 242 7.85 -0.55 -21.68
N SER A 243 7.13 0.58 -21.51
CA SER A 243 5.66 0.61 -21.54
C SER A 243 5.11 0.68 -22.97
N GLY A 244 3.90 0.14 -23.15
CA GLY A 244 3.12 0.23 -24.39
C GLY A 244 2.33 1.53 -24.55
N LEU A 245 1.55 1.58 -25.62
CA LEU A 245 0.60 2.63 -25.98
C LEU A 245 -0.74 2.45 -25.25
N SER A 246 -1.66 3.41 -25.45
CA SER A 246 -3.01 3.37 -24.87
C SER A 246 -3.00 3.11 -23.36
N TYR A 247 -2.35 4.00 -22.60
CA TYR A 247 -2.18 3.86 -21.14
C TYR A 247 -1.31 2.64 -20.75
N GLY A 248 -0.43 2.19 -21.65
CA GLY A 248 0.38 0.98 -21.45
C GLY A 248 -0.44 -0.31 -21.47
N THR A 249 -1.53 -0.35 -22.24
CA THR A 249 -2.34 -1.56 -22.42
C THR A 249 -2.12 -2.24 -23.76
N ASP A 250 -1.48 -1.56 -24.72
CA ASP A 250 -1.25 -2.08 -26.07
C ASP A 250 0.24 -2.13 -26.43
N LEU A 251 0.73 -3.35 -26.65
CA LEU A 251 2.06 -3.67 -27.17
C LEU A 251 1.97 -4.47 -28.49
N SER A 252 0.78 -4.56 -29.11
CA SER A 252 0.52 -5.45 -30.26
C SER A 252 1.41 -5.16 -31.46
N PHE A 253 1.84 -3.90 -31.63
CA PHE A 253 2.73 -3.47 -32.70
C PHE A 253 4.14 -4.11 -32.62
N LEU A 254 4.56 -4.62 -31.45
CA LEU A 254 5.82 -5.36 -31.29
C LEU A 254 5.80 -6.74 -31.93
N ARG A 255 4.61 -7.28 -32.26
CA ARG A 255 4.49 -8.58 -32.94
C ARG A 255 5.17 -8.58 -34.30
N ASN A 256 5.10 -7.46 -35.01
CA ASN A 256 5.56 -7.33 -36.39
C ASN A 256 6.94 -6.67 -36.49
N ARG A 257 7.38 -5.97 -35.44
CA ARG A 257 8.64 -5.25 -35.39
C ARG A 257 9.20 -5.34 -33.97
N PRO A 258 10.29 -6.06 -33.71
CA PRO A 258 10.94 -5.99 -32.40
C PRO A 258 11.64 -4.63 -32.22
N VAL A 259 11.95 -4.27 -30.97
CA VAL A 259 12.86 -3.16 -30.68
C VAL A 259 14.28 -3.50 -31.17
N ASN A 260 14.99 -2.49 -31.64
CA ASN A 260 16.38 -2.60 -32.06
C ASN A 260 17.30 -1.89 -31.07
N LEU A 261 17.93 -2.66 -30.18
CA LEU A 261 18.80 -2.16 -29.12
C LEU A 261 20.18 -2.80 -29.21
N THR A 262 21.22 -2.06 -28.82
CA THR A 262 22.62 -2.51 -28.83
C THR A 262 22.97 -3.48 -27.71
N PHE A 263 22.09 -3.58 -26.70
CA PHE A 263 22.25 -4.44 -25.53
C PHE A 263 21.18 -5.53 -25.47
N THR A 264 21.48 -6.61 -24.75
CA THR A 264 20.59 -7.76 -24.56
C THR A 264 20.54 -8.15 -23.08
N GLY A 265 19.61 -9.03 -22.70
CA GLY A 265 19.54 -9.54 -21.32
C GLY A 265 19.10 -8.52 -20.27
N LYS A 266 18.56 -7.36 -20.66
CA LYS A 266 18.11 -6.30 -19.73
C LYS A 266 16.70 -5.76 -20.00
N VAL A 267 16.12 -6.11 -21.15
CA VAL A 267 14.84 -5.53 -21.61
C VAL A 267 13.66 -6.28 -20.98
N VAL A 268 12.74 -5.53 -20.39
CA VAL A 268 11.46 -6.02 -19.88
C VAL A 268 10.35 -5.16 -20.47
N PHE A 269 9.22 -5.76 -20.85
CA PHE A 269 8.05 -4.99 -21.26
C PHE A 269 7.08 -4.85 -20.09
N GLU A 270 6.41 -3.70 -19.97
CA GLU A 270 5.39 -3.49 -18.95
C GLU A 270 3.99 -3.26 -19.53
N VAL A 271 2.98 -3.74 -18.80
CA VAL A 271 1.56 -3.53 -19.09
C VAL A 271 0.77 -3.16 -17.85
N ARG A 272 -0.33 -2.45 -18.07
CA ARG A 272 -1.30 -2.15 -17.02
C ARG A 272 -2.55 -2.99 -17.19
N TRP A 273 -3.14 -3.39 -16.07
CA TRP A 273 -4.35 -4.18 -16.05
C TRP A 273 -5.32 -3.70 -14.98
N TYR A 274 -6.30 -2.91 -15.44
CA TYR A 274 -7.36 -2.38 -14.60
C TYR A 274 -8.75 -2.82 -15.02
N VAL A 275 -9.64 -2.80 -14.04
CA VAL A 275 -11.09 -2.97 -14.20
C VAL A 275 -11.69 -1.88 -15.08
N VAL A 276 -11.20 -0.63 -14.93
CA VAL A 276 -11.72 0.55 -15.62
C VAL A 276 -11.68 0.41 -17.15
N SER A 277 -10.72 -0.35 -17.68
CA SER A 277 -10.60 -0.69 -19.10
C SER A 277 -11.83 -1.44 -19.65
N TYR A 278 -12.70 -1.96 -18.77
CA TYR A 278 -13.91 -2.72 -19.11
C TYR A 278 -15.20 -2.10 -18.52
N GLY A 279 -15.16 -0.85 -18.06
CA GLY A 279 -16.32 -0.16 -17.49
C GLY A 279 -16.96 -0.95 -16.35
N GLN A 280 -18.28 -1.13 -16.38
CA GLN A 280 -19.05 -1.89 -15.37
C GLN A 280 -19.31 -3.36 -15.76
N ALA A 281 -18.56 -3.90 -16.72
CA ALA A 281 -18.81 -5.24 -17.26
C ALA A 281 -18.65 -6.35 -16.20
N TRP A 282 -17.70 -6.21 -15.25
CA TRP A 282 -17.49 -7.19 -14.19
C TRP A 282 -18.66 -7.25 -13.20
N LYS A 283 -19.28 -6.08 -12.95
CA LYS A 283 -20.50 -5.98 -12.14
C LYS A 283 -21.71 -6.59 -12.83
N ASN A 284 -21.91 -6.29 -14.12
CA ASN A 284 -23.17 -6.61 -14.82
C ASN A 284 -23.16 -7.97 -15.53
N GLY A 285 -21.98 -8.47 -15.93
CA GLY A 285 -21.83 -9.71 -16.70
C GLY A 285 -21.48 -10.93 -15.85
N ASN A 286 -21.35 -12.08 -16.53
CA ASN A 286 -20.77 -13.29 -15.94
C ASN A 286 -19.24 -13.14 -15.83
N PRO A 287 -18.64 -13.20 -14.62
CA PRO A 287 -17.21 -12.98 -14.43
C PRO A 287 -16.31 -13.96 -15.18
N ASN A 288 -16.71 -15.22 -15.34
CA ASN A 288 -15.89 -16.24 -16.03
C ASN A 288 -15.85 -15.98 -17.54
N GLN A 289 -17.00 -15.67 -18.15
CA GLN A 289 -17.08 -15.31 -19.57
C GLN A 289 -16.31 -14.02 -19.85
N LEU A 290 -16.42 -13.03 -18.96
CA LEU A 290 -15.67 -11.78 -19.09
C LEU A 290 -14.17 -12.03 -18.92
N CYS A 291 -13.76 -12.83 -17.94
CA CYS A 291 -12.36 -13.21 -17.76
C CYS A 291 -11.80 -13.86 -19.02
N GLY A 292 -12.49 -14.82 -19.63
CA GLY A 292 -12.07 -15.41 -20.90
C GLY A 292 -11.89 -14.39 -22.04
N ARG A 293 -12.79 -13.39 -22.13
CA ARG A 293 -12.68 -12.30 -23.11
C ARG A 293 -11.49 -11.38 -22.83
N VAL A 294 -11.30 -10.99 -21.56
CA VAL A 294 -10.17 -10.16 -21.13
C VAL A 294 -8.85 -10.85 -21.40
N MET A 295 -8.75 -12.14 -21.06
CA MET A 295 -7.58 -12.97 -21.34
C MET A 295 -7.27 -13.05 -22.83
N SER A 296 -8.28 -13.27 -23.67
CA SER A 296 -8.12 -13.29 -25.13
C SER A 296 -7.59 -11.95 -25.65
N ASN A 297 -8.11 -10.83 -25.13
CA ASN A 297 -7.61 -9.50 -25.48
C ASN A 297 -6.15 -9.32 -25.05
N MET A 298 -5.80 -9.62 -23.79
CA MET A 298 -4.43 -9.50 -23.28
C MET A 298 -3.45 -10.37 -24.05
N ARG A 299 -3.83 -11.59 -24.45
CA ARG A 299 -3.01 -12.44 -25.33
C ARG A 299 -2.70 -11.77 -26.66
N ARG A 300 -3.69 -11.09 -27.24
CA ARG A 300 -3.52 -10.38 -28.51
C ARG A 300 -2.60 -9.18 -28.37
N VAL A 301 -2.78 -8.38 -27.31
CA VAL A 301 -2.12 -7.06 -27.18
C VAL A 301 -0.80 -7.09 -26.42
N SER A 302 -0.51 -8.12 -25.62
CA SER A 302 0.73 -8.16 -24.82
C SER A 302 1.29 -9.54 -24.52
N TRP A 303 0.48 -10.54 -24.10
CA TRP A 303 1.06 -11.82 -23.63
C TRP A 303 1.77 -12.64 -24.70
N PHE A 304 1.57 -12.34 -25.98
CA PHE A 304 2.37 -12.94 -27.05
C PHE A 304 3.88 -12.69 -26.86
N LEU A 305 4.27 -11.66 -26.11
CA LEU A 305 5.67 -11.38 -25.76
C LEU A 305 6.26 -12.49 -24.88
N LEU A 306 5.45 -13.10 -24.00
CA LEU A 306 5.89 -14.26 -23.19
C LEU A 306 6.22 -15.45 -24.09
N ASP A 307 5.40 -15.70 -25.11
CA ASP A 307 5.61 -16.76 -26.10
C ASP A 307 6.85 -16.49 -26.98
N GLN A 308 7.20 -15.21 -27.17
CA GLN A 308 8.43 -14.77 -27.85
C GLN A 308 9.67 -14.75 -26.94
N GLY A 309 9.53 -15.15 -25.66
CA GLY A 309 10.64 -15.20 -24.72
C GLY A 309 11.05 -13.84 -24.16
N TRP A 310 10.11 -12.89 -24.03
CA TRP A 310 10.34 -11.62 -23.35
C TRP A 310 9.64 -11.59 -21.98
N PRO A 311 10.29 -11.07 -20.92
CA PRO A 311 9.61 -10.85 -19.65
C PRO A 311 8.53 -9.78 -19.78
N LEU A 312 7.39 -10.05 -19.14
CA LEU A 312 6.26 -9.13 -19.09
C LEU A 312 5.88 -8.81 -17.65
N PHE A 313 6.01 -7.54 -17.28
CA PHE A 313 5.73 -7.00 -15.96
C PHE A 313 4.37 -6.31 -15.94
N VAL A 314 3.44 -6.77 -15.11
CA VAL A 314 2.20 -6.03 -14.84
C VAL A 314 2.51 -4.90 -13.88
N SER A 315 3.00 -3.78 -14.39
CA SER A 315 3.54 -2.68 -13.58
C SER A 315 2.48 -1.90 -12.81
N GLU A 316 1.20 -2.01 -13.21
CA GLU A 316 0.08 -1.54 -12.41
C GLU A 316 -1.14 -2.44 -12.58
N PHE A 317 -1.65 -2.92 -11.46
CA PHE A 317 -3.02 -3.37 -11.29
C PHE A 317 -3.53 -2.88 -9.94
N GLY A 318 -4.84 -2.80 -9.75
CA GLY A 318 -5.38 -2.36 -8.47
C GLY A 318 -6.89 -2.46 -8.40
N LEU A 319 -7.38 -2.29 -7.18
CA LEU A 319 -8.79 -2.32 -6.81
C LEU A 319 -9.01 -1.42 -5.60
N ASP A 320 -10.24 -0.95 -5.44
CA ASP A 320 -10.70 -0.31 -4.22
C ASP A 320 -10.53 -1.24 -3.02
N GLN A 321 -9.69 -0.88 -2.06
CA GLN A 321 -9.34 -1.72 -0.91
C GLN A 321 -10.42 -1.76 0.16
N ARG A 322 -11.49 -0.95 0.06
CA ARG A 322 -12.59 -0.93 1.05
C ARG A 322 -13.50 -2.15 0.95
N GLY A 323 -13.38 -2.97 -0.10
CA GLY A 323 -14.22 -4.16 -0.28
C GLY A 323 -15.63 -3.88 -0.78
N THR A 324 -16.01 -2.63 -1.01
CA THR A 324 -17.37 -2.23 -1.38
C THR A 324 -17.60 -2.17 -2.90
N ASN A 325 -16.53 -2.16 -3.71
CA ASN A 325 -16.65 -2.08 -5.17
C ASN A 325 -16.85 -3.49 -5.77
N VAL A 326 -18.10 -3.81 -6.10
CA VAL A 326 -18.48 -5.09 -6.72
C VAL A 326 -17.73 -5.37 -8.02
N ASN A 327 -17.47 -4.35 -8.82
CA ASN A 327 -16.80 -4.47 -10.11
C ASN A 327 -15.35 -4.94 -9.91
N ASP A 328 -14.63 -4.28 -8.99
CA ASP A 328 -13.22 -4.60 -8.73
C ASP A 328 -13.07 -5.94 -8.01
N ASN A 329 -13.96 -6.25 -7.06
CA ASN A 329 -13.93 -7.50 -6.32
C ASN A 329 -14.11 -8.72 -7.24
N ARG A 330 -14.94 -8.60 -8.29
CA ARG A 330 -15.17 -9.68 -9.27
C ARG A 330 -14.03 -9.82 -10.28
N TYR A 331 -13.31 -8.74 -10.56
CA TYR A 331 -12.12 -8.75 -11.41
C TYR A 331 -10.95 -9.49 -10.75
N LEU A 332 -10.75 -9.29 -9.44
CA LEU A 332 -9.58 -9.78 -8.72
C LEU A 332 -9.32 -11.27 -8.95
N GLY A 333 -10.34 -12.12 -8.84
CA GLY A 333 -10.18 -13.57 -9.05
C GLY A 333 -9.63 -13.95 -10.42
N CYS A 334 -9.99 -13.21 -11.48
CA CYS A 334 -9.45 -13.41 -12.83
C CYS A 334 -7.97 -13.06 -12.88
N PHE A 335 -7.59 -11.88 -12.35
CA PHE A 335 -6.20 -11.45 -12.32
C PHE A 335 -5.31 -12.44 -11.57
N LEU A 336 -5.71 -12.83 -10.36
CA LEU A 336 -4.93 -13.75 -9.51
C LEU A 336 -4.78 -15.13 -10.16
N GLY A 337 -5.82 -15.63 -10.83
CA GLY A 337 -5.76 -16.90 -11.55
C GLY A 337 -4.74 -16.85 -12.70
N VAL A 338 -4.75 -15.77 -13.48
CA VAL A 338 -3.83 -15.59 -14.61
C VAL A 338 -2.39 -15.37 -14.13
N GLU A 339 -2.20 -14.55 -13.10
CA GLU A 339 -0.87 -14.33 -12.52
C GLU A 339 -0.25 -15.65 -12.06
N ALA A 340 -1.03 -16.51 -11.40
CA ALA A 340 -0.56 -17.78 -10.90
C ALA A 340 -0.26 -18.78 -12.03
N GLU A 341 -1.10 -18.81 -13.06
CA GLU A 341 -0.92 -19.67 -14.24
C GLU A 341 0.33 -19.28 -15.04
N LEU A 342 0.55 -17.98 -15.23
CA LEU A 342 1.60 -17.46 -16.10
C LEU A 342 2.87 -17.05 -15.35
N ASP A 343 2.89 -17.06 -14.01
CA ASP A 343 3.97 -16.57 -13.15
C ASP A 343 4.44 -15.14 -13.50
N LEU A 344 3.49 -14.23 -13.73
CA LEU A 344 3.78 -12.85 -14.15
C LEU A 344 4.42 -12.03 -13.05
N ASP A 345 5.42 -11.22 -13.36
CA ASP A 345 5.87 -10.16 -12.46
C ASP A 345 4.78 -9.09 -12.31
N TRP A 346 4.61 -8.49 -11.13
CA TRP A 346 3.52 -7.54 -10.89
C TRP A 346 3.83 -6.46 -9.86
N ALA A 347 3.10 -5.35 -9.96
CA ALA A 347 3.14 -4.27 -8.97
C ALA A 347 1.73 -3.75 -8.65
N LEU A 348 1.34 -3.86 -7.38
CA LEU A 348 0.04 -3.39 -6.90
C LEU A 348 0.05 -1.86 -6.78
N ARG A 349 -0.94 -1.19 -7.35
CA ARG A 349 -1.20 0.23 -7.13
C ARG A 349 -2.28 0.38 -6.06
N THR A 350 -2.00 1.00 -4.91
CA THR A 350 -0.73 1.63 -4.47
C THR A 350 -0.50 1.45 -2.98
N LEU A 351 0.72 1.68 -2.49
CA LEU A 351 1.03 1.73 -1.05
C LEU A 351 0.26 2.83 -0.32
N VAL A 352 0.02 3.95 -1.01
CA VAL A 352 -0.43 5.22 -0.44
C VAL A 352 -1.83 5.15 0.15
N GLY A 353 -1.98 5.49 1.43
CA GLY A 353 -3.29 5.67 2.06
C GLY A 353 -3.84 7.09 2.00
N ILE A 354 -2.97 8.10 2.08
CA ILE A 354 -3.33 9.52 1.95
C ILE A 354 -2.27 10.26 1.15
N CYS A 355 -2.69 11.10 0.21
CA CYS A 355 -1.82 12.01 -0.55
C CYS A 355 -1.70 13.36 0.17
N TYR A 356 -0.52 13.96 0.19
CA TYR A 356 -0.33 15.33 0.67
C TYR A 356 -1.21 16.33 -0.09
N LEU A 357 -1.12 16.29 -1.41
CA LEU A 357 -1.89 17.08 -2.35
C LEU A 357 -2.17 16.23 -3.58
N ARG A 358 -3.42 16.20 -4.02
CA ARG A 358 -3.80 15.52 -5.27
C ARG A 358 -4.89 16.30 -5.96
N GLY A 359 -4.59 16.85 -7.14
CA GLY A 359 -5.58 17.60 -7.94
C GLY A 359 -6.17 18.78 -7.16
N GLY A 360 -5.36 19.44 -6.33
CA GLY A 360 -5.79 20.55 -5.47
C GLY A 360 -6.43 20.14 -4.13
N VAL A 361 -6.66 18.84 -3.89
CA VAL A 361 -7.25 18.35 -2.64
C VAL A 361 -6.15 17.95 -1.66
N LEU A 362 -6.13 18.59 -0.49
CA LEU A 362 -5.22 18.27 0.61
C LEU A 362 -5.68 16.99 1.32
N GLY A 363 -4.73 16.13 1.66
CA GLY A 363 -5.04 14.94 2.46
C GLY A 363 -6.02 13.97 1.76
N PHE A 364 -5.93 13.82 0.44
CA PHE A 364 -6.83 12.97 -0.33
C PHE A 364 -6.69 11.50 0.10
N ASP A 365 -7.78 10.87 0.55
CA ASP A 365 -7.80 9.44 0.92
C ASP A 365 -7.76 8.55 -0.33
N GLU A 366 -6.64 7.84 -0.52
CA GLU A 366 -6.45 6.95 -1.66
C GLU A 366 -7.04 5.58 -1.33
N VAL A 367 -8.25 5.34 -1.84
CA VAL A 367 -9.02 4.13 -1.56
C VAL A 367 -8.46 2.88 -2.24
N TYR A 368 -7.61 3.04 -3.27
CA TYR A 368 -6.83 1.94 -3.84
C TYR A 368 -5.58 1.62 -3.00
N GLY A 369 -5.33 2.43 -1.97
CA GLY A 369 -4.23 2.33 -1.02
C GLY A 369 -4.26 1.07 -0.16
N VAL A 370 -3.13 0.39 -0.14
CA VAL A 370 -2.81 -0.74 0.76
C VAL A 370 -2.79 -0.27 2.22
N LEU A 371 -2.32 0.94 2.48
CA LEU A 371 -2.35 1.56 3.80
C LEU A 371 -3.60 2.45 3.94
N ASN A 372 -4.03 2.67 5.16
CA ASN A 372 -5.07 3.65 5.47
C ASN A 372 -4.50 5.07 5.69
N TRP A 373 -5.38 6.02 5.98
CA TRP A 373 -5.05 7.44 6.13
C TRP A 373 -3.95 7.77 7.15
N ASN A 374 -3.77 6.94 8.19
CA ASN A 374 -2.77 7.17 9.24
C ASN A 374 -1.41 6.50 8.93
N TRP A 375 -1.31 5.73 7.83
CA TRP A 375 -0.13 4.94 7.46
C TRP A 375 0.28 3.85 8.48
N CYS A 376 -0.59 3.58 9.46
CA CYS A 376 -0.41 2.58 10.49
C CYS A 376 -1.01 1.24 10.09
N ASP A 377 -2.26 1.25 9.64
CA ASP A 377 -3.01 0.01 9.46
C ASP A 377 -3.11 -0.37 7.98
N ILE A 378 -3.10 -1.67 7.76
CA ILE A 378 -3.26 -2.26 6.44
C ILE A 378 -4.76 -2.23 6.10
N ARG A 379 -5.13 -1.54 5.02
CA ARG A 379 -6.48 -1.47 4.44
C ARG A 379 -6.76 -2.64 3.48
N ILE A 380 -5.75 -3.46 3.14
CA ILE A 380 -5.88 -4.53 2.15
C ILE A 380 -7.07 -5.46 2.46
N GLN A 381 -7.90 -5.70 1.45
CA GLN A 381 -8.99 -6.68 1.55
C GLN A 381 -8.46 -8.07 1.93
N ALA A 382 -9.18 -8.82 2.77
CA ALA A 382 -8.74 -10.14 3.23
C ALA A 382 -8.39 -11.14 2.10
N SER A 383 -9.06 -11.04 0.94
CA SER A 383 -8.76 -11.82 -0.27
C SER A 383 -7.40 -11.49 -0.88
N CYS A 384 -7.08 -10.21 -1.05
CA CYS A 384 -5.76 -9.74 -1.46
C CYS A 384 -4.69 -10.11 -0.44
N ASN A 385 -4.97 -9.91 0.85
CA ASN A 385 -4.02 -10.22 1.92
C ASN A 385 -3.68 -11.72 1.93
N LYS A 386 -4.70 -12.59 1.82
CA LYS A 386 -4.50 -14.04 1.76
C LYS A 386 -3.66 -14.46 0.55
N TYR A 387 -3.85 -13.81 -0.60
CA TYR A 387 -3.06 -14.09 -1.80
C TYR A 387 -1.61 -13.61 -1.67
N LEU A 388 -1.38 -12.39 -1.17
CA LEU A 388 -0.05 -11.87 -0.86
C LEU A 388 0.69 -12.79 0.12
N SER A 389 -0.04 -13.33 1.09
CA SER A 389 0.46 -14.33 2.05
C SER A 389 0.75 -15.70 1.40
N SER A 390 -0.06 -16.14 0.43
CA SER A 390 0.03 -17.48 -0.16
C SER A 390 1.01 -17.58 -1.33
N ASN A 391 1.22 -16.51 -2.11
CA ASN A 391 2.21 -16.51 -3.19
C ASN A 391 3.66 -16.51 -2.69
N LEU A 392 3.87 -16.35 -1.37
CA LEU A 392 5.14 -16.63 -0.70
C LEU A 392 5.40 -18.14 -0.47
N LEU A 393 4.38 -19.01 -0.50
CA LEU A 393 4.56 -20.47 -0.34
C LEU A 393 5.22 -21.14 -1.55
N PHE A 394 5.28 -20.45 -2.70
CA PHE A 394 6.03 -20.92 -3.88
C PHE A 394 7.50 -20.45 -3.89
N LYS A 395 7.95 -19.70 -2.88
CA LYS A 395 9.39 -19.57 -2.59
C LYS A 395 9.85 -20.84 -1.89
N GLY A 396 10.77 -21.56 -2.53
CA GLY A 396 11.29 -22.83 -2.04
C GLY A 396 11.76 -22.81 -0.58
N GLY A 397 11.55 -23.92 0.10
CA GLY A 397 12.36 -24.39 1.22
C GLY A 397 11.91 -24.03 2.62
N ASP A 398 11.53 -22.78 2.90
CA ASP A 398 11.38 -22.35 4.31
C ASP A 398 9.94 -21.92 4.63
N LYS A 399 9.31 -22.68 5.54
CA LYS A 399 8.00 -22.37 6.13
C LYS A 399 8.08 -21.05 6.88
N VAL A 400 7.50 -19.99 6.33
CA VAL A 400 7.17 -18.79 7.10
C VAL A 400 5.82 -19.02 7.78
N ASP A 401 5.85 -19.12 9.11
CA ASP A 401 4.66 -19.32 9.95
C ASP A 401 3.73 -18.09 9.86
N SER A 402 2.47 -18.31 9.50
CA SER A 402 1.45 -17.29 9.25
C SER A 402 0.93 -16.62 10.54
N LYS A 403 1.72 -16.64 11.63
CA LYS A 403 1.35 -16.18 12.97
C LYS A 403 2.09 -14.93 13.45
N THR A 404 2.92 -14.32 12.61
CA THR A 404 3.77 -13.19 13.03
C THR A 404 3.69 -11.99 12.09
N VAL A 405 2.49 -11.43 11.92
CA VAL A 405 2.40 -9.96 11.77
C VAL A 405 2.46 -9.41 13.18
N LYS A 406 3.67 -9.18 13.71
CA LYS A 406 3.81 -8.38 14.93
C LYS A 406 3.28 -6.99 14.60
N GLU A 407 2.28 -6.52 15.35
CA GLU A 407 1.86 -5.12 15.35
C GLU A 407 3.11 -4.27 15.59
N ILE A 408 3.59 -3.58 14.56
CA ILE A 408 4.62 -2.55 14.72
C ILE A 408 3.87 -1.35 15.33
N PRO A 409 4.17 -0.95 16.58
CA PRO A 409 3.44 0.10 17.25
C PRO A 409 3.63 1.42 16.50
N CYS A 410 2.51 2.10 16.21
CA CYS A 410 2.53 3.41 15.61
C CYS A 410 2.95 4.46 16.63
N TYR A 411 4.16 5.00 16.47
CA TYR A 411 4.58 6.18 17.22
C TYR A 411 3.98 7.42 16.55
N VAL A 412 2.85 7.88 17.06
CA VAL A 412 2.41 9.26 16.82
C VAL A 412 3.27 10.14 17.72
N SER A 413 4.23 10.87 17.12
CA SER A 413 5.04 11.83 17.87
C SER A 413 4.16 12.93 18.45
N VAL A 414 4.27 13.10 19.76
CA VAL A 414 3.65 14.10 20.62
C VAL A 414 4.02 15.51 20.15
N GLN A 415 3.09 16.22 19.51
CA GLN A 415 3.08 17.69 19.42
C GLN A 415 1.75 18.30 18.94
N SER A 416 0.71 17.49 18.69
CA SER A 416 -0.59 17.96 18.19
C SER A 416 -1.63 18.26 19.28
N SER A 417 -1.36 18.04 20.56
CA SER A 417 -2.35 18.30 21.62
C SER A 417 -2.67 19.79 21.79
N GLU A 418 -1.70 20.69 21.63
CA GLU A 418 -1.93 22.14 21.79
C GLU A 418 -2.58 22.78 20.54
N ALA A 419 -2.29 22.28 19.34
CA ALA A 419 -2.91 22.76 18.10
C ALA A 419 -4.35 22.28 17.94
N ILE A 420 -4.67 21.05 18.37
CA ILE A 420 -6.03 20.52 18.38
C ILE A 420 -6.89 21.29 19.38
N GLU A 421 -6.36 21.69 20.54
CA GLU A 421 -7.10 22.47 21.53
C GLU A 421 -7.42 23.90 21.03
N TYR A 422 -6.57 24.48 20.18
CA TYR A 422 -6.79 25.77 19.54
C TYR A 422 -7.74 25.68 18.32
N PHE A 423 -7.68 24.60 17.55
CA PHE A 423 -8.53 24.33 16.37
C PHE A 423 -9.96 23.93 16.75
N VAL A 424 -10.12 23.17 17.86
CA VAL A 424 -11.43 22.79 18.42
C VAL A 424 -12.17 24.01 19.00
N LYS A 425 -11.44 25.06 19.44
CA LYS A 425 -12.05 26.32 19.90
C LYS A 425 -12.50 27.23 18.75
N SER A 426 -11.96 27.09 17.55
CA SER A 426 -12.19 28.03 16.43
C SER A 426 -13.20 27.57 15.37
N LEU A 427 -13.51 26.27 15.28
CA LEU A 427 -14.52 25.75 14.36
C LEU A 427 -15.89 25.58 15.03
N LYS A 428 -16.67 26.66 15.03
CA LYS A 428 -18.13 26.59 15.20
C LYS A 428 -18.74 25.86 13.99
N ILE A 429 -19.21 24.63 14.25
CA ILE A 429 -20.35 23.94 13.61
C ILE A 429 -20.27 23.82 12.07
N LYS A 430 -20.01 22.59 11.58
CA LYS A 430 -20.88 21.82 10.65
C LYS A 430 -20.12 20.70 9.95
N GLU A 431 -19.60 19.71 10.70
CA GLU A 431 -19.18 18.43 10.11
C GLU A 431 -19.00 17.36 11.20
N SER A 432 -20.07 17.05 11.94
CA SER A 432 -20.04 16.01 12.97
C SER A 432 -21.45 15.55 13.34
N MET A 433 -22.17 14.95 12.40
CA MET A 433 -23.35 14.15 12.74
C MET A 433 -23.16 12.67 12.44
N ASP A 434 -22.47 12.28 11.37
CA ASP A 434 -22.38 10.86 10.99
C ASP A 434 -21.40 10.05 11.85
N ASN A 435 -20.25 10.63 12.22
CA ASN A 435 -19.30 9.97 13.13
C ASN A 435 -19.81 9.94 14.58
N VAL A 436 -20.56 10.96 15.00
CA VAL A 436 -21.21 10.99 16.33
C VAL A 436 -22.36 9.99 16.38
N LEU A 437 -23.16 9.87 15.31
CA LEU A 437 -24.19 8.84 15.25
C LEU A 437 -23.58 7.44 15.27
N LEU A 438 -22.51 7.18 14.53
CA LEU A 438 -21.87 5.86 14.48
C LEU A 438 -21.26 5.46 15.83
N LEU A 439 -20.56 6.39 16.49
CA LEU A 439 -20.05 6.22 17.85
C LEU A 439 -21.18 6.07 18.87
N ALA A 440 -22.26 6.86 18.76
CA ALA A 440 -23.44 6.72 19.61
C ALA A 440 -24.13 5.37 19.38
N HIS A 441 -24.22 4.88 18.14
CA HIS A 441 -24.85 3.61 17.80
C HIS A 441 -24.06 2.41 18.31
N ILE A 442 -22.72 2.48 18.26
CA ILE A 442 -21.83 1.47 18.83
C ILE A 442 -21.89 1.50 20.36
N ARG A 443 -21.88 2.68 20.99
CA ARG A 443 -21.96 2.86 22.45
C ARG A 443 -23.33 2.44 23.01
N PHE A 444 -24.43 2.72 22.29
CA PHE A 444 -25.79 2.31 22.65
C PHE A 444 -25.93 0.78 22.65
N LYS A 445 -25.31 0.08 21.69
CA LYS A 445 -25.34 -1.40 21.61
C LYS A 445 -24.55 -2.09 22.73
N ILE A 446 -23.64 -1.40 23.42
CA ILE A 446 -22.89 -1.95 24.58
C ILE A 446 -23.70 -1.81 25.87
N ILE A 447 -24.41 -0.69 26.05
CA ILE A 447 -25.12 -0.37 27.30
C ILE A 447 -26.56 -0.94 27.33
N HIS A 448 -27.19 -1.10 26.16
CA HIS A 448 -28.60 -1.49 26.07
C HIS A 448 -28.92 -2.86 26.70
N PRO A 449 -28.15 -3.95 26.46
CA PRO A 449 -28.47 -5.25 27.06
C PRO A 449 -28.41 -5.30 28.60
N PRO A 450 -27.35 -4.80 29.29
CA PRO A 450 -27.32 -4.79 30.75
C PRO A 450 -28.33 -3.81 31.35
N PHE A 451 -28.60 -2.66 30.70
CA PHE A 451 -29.60 -1.70 31.18
C PHE A 451 -31.03 -2.26 31.10
N ALA A 452 -31.39 -2.94 30.00
CA ALA A 452 -32.69 -3.59 29.86
C ALA A 452 -32.90 -4.70 30.90
N PHE A 453 -31.86 -5.49 31.19
CA PHE A 453 -31.91 -6.53 32.23
C PHE A 453 -32.07 -5.94 33.63
N LEU A 454 -31.34 -4.87 33.95
CA LEU A 454 -31.45 -4.17 35.23
C LEU A 454 -32.83 -3.51 35.41
N MET A 455 -33.36 -2.89 34.36
CA MET A 455 -34.71 -2.31 34.37
C MET A 455 -35.80 -3.38 34.53
N ALA A 456 -35.68 -4.51 33.82
CA ALA A 456 -36.62 -5.63 33.98
C ALA A 456 -36.60 -6.23 35.40
N TRP A 457 -35.43 -6.28 36.03
CA TRP A 457 -35.29 -6.69 37.42
C TRP A 457 -35.88 -5.65 38.41
N ALA A 458 -35.57 -4.37 38.22
CA ALA A 458 -36.05 -3.28 39.08
C ALA A 458 -37.58 -3.10 39.03
N LEU A 459 -38.18 -3.26 37.84
CA LEU A 459 -39.62 -3.20 37.64
C LEU A 459 -40.35 -4.50 38.04
N ARG A 460 -39.64 -5.48 38.62
CA ARG A 460 -40.15 -6.82 39.01
C ARG A 460 -40.77 -7.62 37.86
N LEU A 461 -40.46 -7.26 36.61
CA LEU A 461 -40.85 -8.00 35.41
C LEU A 461 -40.05 -9.30 35.29
N GLU A 462 -38.86 -9.36 35.89
CA GLU A 462 -38.04 -10.56 35.97
C GLU A 462 -37.62 -10.87 37.42
N LYS A 463 -38.00 -12.06 37.93
CA LYS A 463 -37.60 -12.53 39.27
C LYS A 463 -36.28 -13.29 39.20
N VAL A 464 -35.18 -12.61 39.53
CA VAL A 464 -33.86 -13.26 39.63
C VAL A 464 -33.77 -14.04 40.94
N ASN A 465 -33.64 -15.37 40.84
CA ASN A 465 -33.41 -16.25 41.98
C ASN A 465 -32.16 -17.07 41.72
N LEU A 466 -31.05 -16.67 42.35
CA LEU A 466 -29.71 -17.25 42.14
C LEU A 466 -29.58 -18.71 42.59
N ARG A 467 -30.62 -19.31 43.19
CA ARG A 467 -30.68 -20.75 43.49
C ARG A 467 -31.28 -21.59 42.35
N LYS A 468 -31.89 -20.97 41.34
CA LYS A 468 -32.48 -21.66 40.18
C LYS A 468 -31.54 -21.59 38.98
N LEU A 469 -31.26 -22.74 38.37
CA LEU A 469 -30.35 -22.89 37.22
C LEU A 469 -30.71 -21.97 36.04
N HIS A 470 -32.01 -21.79 35.77
CA HIS A 470 -32.49 -20.90 34.71
C HIS A 470 -32.15 -19.44 34.96
N SER A 471 -32.18 -18.98 36.21
CA SER A 471 -31.79 -17.62 36.57
C SER A 471 -30.28 -17.43 36.49
N GLN A 472 -29.50 -18.46 36.87
CA GLN A 472 -28.04 -18.45 36.77
C GLN A 472 -27.58 -18.37 35.30
N ALA A 473 -28.22 -19.12 34.40
CA ALA A 473 -27.91 -19.12 32.97
C ALA A 473 -28.14 -17.73 32.33
N LYS A 474 -29.21 -17.04 32.73
CA LYS A 474 -29.51 -15.68 32.25
C LYS A 474 -28.48 -14.66 32.76
N THR A 475 -28.16 -14.70 34.06
CA THR A 475 -27.16 -13.80 34.64
C THR A 475 -25.77 -14.03 34.03
N LEU A 476 -25.38 -15.30 33.85
CA LEU A 476 -24.11 -15.66 33.24
C LEU A 476 -24.05 -15.29 31.75
N GLY A 477 -25.14 -15.48 31.00
CA GLY A 477 -25.24 -15.08 29.59
C GLY A 477 -25.11 -13.58 29.38
N THR A 478 -25.74 -12.77 30.24
CA THR A 478 -25.61 -11.30 30.22
C THR A 478 -24.18 -10.87 30.55
N LEU A 479 -23.58 -11.45 31.60
CA LEU A 479 -22.19 -11.15 31.99
C LEU A 479 -21.18 -11.55 30.89
N LEU A 480 -21.37 -12.71 30.26
CA LEU A 480 -20.52 -13.18 29.18
C LEU A 480 -20.62 -12.28 27.94
N THR A 481 -21.84 -11.83 27.61
CA THR A 481 -22.08 -10.91 26.49
C THR A 481 -21.40 -9.55 26.73
N VAL A 482 -21.51 -9.01 27.95
CA VAL A 482 -20.83 -7.76 28.34
C VAL A 482 -19.31 -7.95 28.33
N ALA A 483 -18.78 -9.06 28.84
CA ALA A 483 -17.34 -9.34 28.86
C ALA A 483 -16.75 -9.49 27.46
N ILE A 484 -17.43 -10.22 26.56
CA ILE A 484 -17.02 -10.35 25.15
C ILE A 484 -17.02 -8.96 24.49
N LYS A 485 -18.08 -8.17 24.69
CA LYS A 485 -18.18 -6.81 24.11
C LYS A 485 -17.11 -5.86 24.65
N LEU A 486 -16.78 -5.90 25.95
CA LEU A 486 -15.72 -5.09 26.54
C LEU A 486 -14.32 -5.52 26.06
N LYS A 487 -14.12 -6.82 25.78
CA LYS A 487 -12.87 -7.34 25.21
C LYS A 487 -12.71 -7.01 23.72
N THR A 488 -13.81 -6.95 22.97
CA THR A 488 -13.82 -6.52 21.56
C THR A 488 -13.67 -5.00 21.40
N TYR A 489 -14.01 -4.22 22.42
CA TYR A 489 -13.91 -2.75 22.42
C TYR A 489 -13.30 -2.22 23.73
N PRO A 490 -11.97 -2.23 23.90
CA PRO A 490 -11.34 -1.60 25.05
C PRO A 490 -11.46 -0.07 24.91
N VAL A 491 -12.38 0.54 25.66
CA VAL A 491 -12.62 1.99 25.64
C VAL A 491 -12.40 2.54 27.05
N GLU A 492 -11.48 3.51 27.20
CA GLU A 492 -11.42 4.34 28.41
C GLU A 492 -12.71 5.16 28.53
N LEU A 493 -13.33 5.14 29.71
CA LEU A 493 -14.62 5.81 29.95
C LEU A 493 -14.45 7.34 29.81
N SER A 494 -14.75 7.90 28.63
CA SER A 494 -14.64 9.33 28.40
C SER A 494 -15.75 10.09 29.14
N LEU A 495 -15.45 11.32 29.61
CA LEU A 495 -16.39 12.26 30.24
C LEU A 495 -17.72 12.39 29.45
N THR A 496 -17.68 12.23 28.13
CA THR A 496 -18.84 12.20 27.24
C THR A 496 -19.82 11.06 27.55
N ALA A 497 -19.32 9.86 27.90
CA ALA A 497 -20.16 8.73 28.27
C ALA A 497 -20.88 8.98 29.61
N LEU A 498 -20.22 9.65 30.55
CA LEU A 498 -20.82 10.03 31.84
C LEU A 498 -21.94 11.07 31.64
N ILE A 499 -21.72 12.06 30.76
CA ILE A 499 -22.72 13.09 30.43
C ILE A 499 -23.94 12.45 29.74
N CYS A 500 -23.74 11.54 28.79
CA CYS A 500 -24.84 10.85 28.13
C CYS A 500 -25.63 9.94 29.08
N LEU A 501 -24.94 9.29 30.04
CA LEU A 501 -25.59 8.47 31.06
C LEU A 501 -26.48 9.34 31.97
N MET A 502 -25.94 10.48 32.43
CA MET A 502 -26.69 11.43 33.27
C MET A 502 -27.91 12.00 32.54
N ALA A 503 -27.76 12.41 31.28
CA ALA A 503 -28.88 12.90 30.47
C ALA A 503 -29.97 11.83 30.27
N THR A 504 -29.59 10.56 30.15
CA THR A 504 -30.56 9.45 30.02
C THR A 504 -31.28 9.19 31.34
N ILE A 505 -30.58 9.27 32.47
CA ILE A 505 -31.17 9.14 33.80
C ILE A 505 -32.16 10.30 34.06
N GLU A 506 -31.75 11.53 33.78
CA GLU A 506 -32.59 12.72 33.94
C GLU A 506 -33.84 12.66 33.04
N GLY A 507 -33.67 12.27 31.76
CA GLY A 507 -34.78 12.08 30.84
C GLY A 507 -35.75 10.98 31.27
N SER A 508 -35.24 9.89 31.84
CA SER A 508 -36.07 8.78 32.36
C SER A 508 -36.83 9.19 33.62
N ILE A 509 -36.19 9.92 34.53
CA ILE A 509 -36.84 10.47 35.73
C ILE A 509 -37.91 11.47 35.32
N PHE A 510 -37.62 12.37 34.37
CA PHE A 510 -38.60 13.32 33.85
C PHE A 510 -39.79 12.62 33.21
N ALA A 511 -39.57 11.59 32.39
CA ALA A 511 -40.65 10.79 31.79
C ALA A 511 -41.53 10.12 32.86
N VAL A 512 -40.94 9.55 33.91
CA VAL A 512 -41.68 8.94 35.02
C VAL A 512 -42.48 9.98 35.81
N ILE A 513 -41.98 11.20 35.97
CA ILE A 513 -42.67 12.30 36.64
C ILE A 513 -43.83 12.82 35.78
N VAL A 514 -43.61 13.02 34.48
CA VAL A 514 -44.63 13.52 33.54
C VAL A 514 -45.75 12.51 33.37
N GLU A 515 -45.45 11.21 33.32
CA GLU A 515 -46.45 10.15 33.22
C GLU A 515 -47.04 9.72 34.58
N ARG A 516 -46.73 10.44 35.66
CA ARG A 516 -47.20 10.12 37.02
C ARG A 516 -48.67 10.51 37.20
N GLY A 517 -49.55 9.70 36.62
CA GLY A 517 -51.01 9.88 36.67
C GLY A 517 -51.74 9.18 35.53
N ASN A 518 -51.04 8.86 34.44
CA ASN A 518 -51.60 8.19 33.29
C ASN A 518 -51.52 6.67 33.43
N ARG A 519 -52.51 6.07 34.13
CA ARG A 519 -52.60 4.62 34.35
C ARG A 519 -52.77 3.79 33.07
N LEU A 520 -52.92 4.41 31.91
CA LEU A 520 -53.00 3.73 30.60
C LEU A 520 -51.63 3.36 30.02
N VAL A 521 -50.55 4.04 30.42
CA VAL A 521 -49.18 3.75 29.92
C VAL A 521 -48.57 2.50 30.58
N TYR A 522 -49.07 2.11 31.76
CA TYR A 522 -48.55 0.98 32.54
C TYR A 522 -49.45 -0.27 32.51
N LYS A 523 -50.45 -0.32 31.62
CA LYS A 523 -51.24 -1.54 31.39
C LYS A 523 -50.50 -2.46 30.43
N LEU A 524 -49.97 -3.56 30.96
CA LEU A 524 -49.69 -4.79 30.22
C LEU A 524 -50.87 -5.75 30.40
#